data_AF-A0A6H1QZT1-F1
#
_entry.id   AF-A0A6H1QZT1-F1
#
_cell.length_a   1.000
_cell.length_b   1.000
_cell.length_c   1.000
_cell.angle_alpha   90.00
_cell.angle_beta   90.00
_cell.angle_gamma   90.00
#
_symmetry.space_group_name_H-M   'P 1'
#
loop_
_entity.id
_entity.type
_entity.pdbx_description
1 polymer ?
#
loop_
_entity_poly.entity_id
_entity_poly.type
_entity_poly.pdbx_seq_one_letter_code
_entity_poly.pdbx_strand_id
1 'polypeptide(L)'
;MIEPWWPLAVLALIHFGDALLCIKPVGFVRRCLVDVGFPERYWRLLPLLKFAAAAGLVIGIWFRPLAILTSAALVCYFLIAFTSHIRARDFGRNLFLNCTGMLAACAAALVFAIAA
;
A
#
# COMPACT_ATOMS: atom_id res chain seq x y z
N MET A 1 17.44 12.18 -9.34
CA MET A 1 17.44 10.79 -8.85
C MET A 1 17.57 10.84 -7.34
N ILE A 2 16.67 10.18 -6.62
CA ILE A 2 16.66 10.15 -5.15
C ILE A 2 17.71 9.16 -4.66
N GLU A 3 18.60 9.59 -3.75
CA GLU A 3 19.61 8.74 -3.13
C GLU A 3 19.45 8.68 -1.61
N PRO A 4 19.48 7.47 -1.00
CA PRO A 4 19.51 6.17 -1.65
C PRO A 4 18.18 5.81 -2.35
N TRP A 5 18.22 5.19 -3.54
CA TRP A 5 17.00 4.80 -4.29
C TRP A 5 16.31 3.54 -3.77
N TRP A 6 17.04 2.68 -3.06
CA TRP A 6 16.56 1.35 -2.64
C TRP A 6 15.30 1.36 -1.75
N PRO A 7 15.04 2.35 -0.85
CA PRO A 7 13.83 2.32 -0.03
C PRO A 7 12.54 2.38 -0.88
N LEU A 8 12.54 3.22 -1.92
CA LEU A 8 11.41 3.33 -2.85
C LEU A 8 11.27 2.06 -3.69
N ALA A 9 12.38 1.45 -4.11
CA ALA A 9 12.36 0.21 -4.87
C ALA A 9 11.84 -0.99 -4.05
N VAL A 10 12.24 -1.09 -2.77
CA VAL A 10 11.74 -2.12 -1.86
C VAL A 10 10.23 -1.97 -1.66
N LEU A 11 9.76 -0.75 -1.40
CA LEU A 11 8.33 -0.50 -1.23
C LEU A 11 7.55 -0.78 -2.53
N ALA A 12 8.12 -0.43 -3.69
CA ALA A 12 7.54 -0.76 -4.98
C ALA A 12 7.41 -2.28 -5.20
N LEU A 13 8.45 -3.05 -4.84
CA LEU A 13 8.42 -4.51 -4.94
C LEU A 13 7.35 -5.12 -4.04
N ILE A 14 7.20 -4.61 -2.82
CA ILE A 14 6.16 -5.03 -1.88
C ILE A 14 4.76 -4.78 -2.48
N HIS A 15 4.50 -3.58 -3.00
CA HIS A 15 3.22 -3.27 -3.65
C HIS A 15 2.96 -4.07 -4.91
N PHE A 16 4.00 -4.38 -5.68
CA PHE A 16 3.89 -5.25 -6.84
C PHE A 16 3.49 -6.68 -6.44
N GLY A 17 4.14 -7.26 -5.42
CA GLY A 17 3.77 -8.57 -4.88
C GLY A 17 2.34 -8.60 -4.34
N ASP A 18 1.95 -7.57 -3.59
CA ASP A 18 0.59 -7.43 -3.07
C ASP A 18 -0.45 -7.28 -4.19
N ALA A 19 -0.11 -6.57 -5.27
CA ALA A 19 -0.96 -6.48 -6.46
C ALA A 19 -1.23 -7.87 -7.07
N LEU A 20 -0.20 -8.71 -7.21
CA LEU A 20 -0.35 -10.08 -7.71
C LEU A 20 -1.26 -10.92 -6.82
N LEU A 21 -1.11 -10.80 -5.49
CA LEU A 21 -1.98 -11.49 -4.52
C LEU A 21 -3.44 -11.04 -4.59
N CYS A 22 -3.69 -9.80 -5.07
CA CYS A 22 -5.04 -9.26 -5.26
C CYS A 22 -5.67 -9.56 -6.63
N ILE A 23 -4.92 -10.03 -7.66
CA ILE A 23 -5.51 -10.39 -8.98
C ILE A 23 -6.54 -11.52 -8.83
N LYS A 24 -6.14 -12.58 -8.13
CA LYS A 24 -7.02 -13.61 -7.61
C LYS A 24 -6.80 -13.65 -6.09
N PRO A 25 -7.64 -12.96 -5.31
CA PRO A 25 -7.46 -12.83 -3.87
C PRO A 25 -7.25 -14.19 -3.22
N VAL A 26 -6.02 -14.41 -2.76
CA VAL A 26 -5.68 -15.62 -2.00
C VAL A 26 -6.50 -15.66 -0.71
N GLY A 27 -6.62 -16.84 -0.11
CA GLY A 27 -7.53 -17.06 1.03
C GLY A 27 -7.38 -16.05 2.17
N PHE A 28 -6.16 -15.59 2.46
CA PHE A 28 -5.94 -14.55 3.49
C PHE A 28 -6.45 -13.17 3.04
N VAL A 29 -6.10 -12.70 1.83
CA VAL A 29 -6.56 -11.40 1.29
C VAL A 29 -8.07 -11.37 1.22
N ARG A 30 -8.67 -12.46 0.73
CA ARG A 30 -10.12 -12.60 0.62
C ARG A 30 -10.79 -12.44 1.98
N ARG A 31 -10.29 -13.13 3.02
CA ARG A 31 -10.82 -13.01 4.39
C ARG A 31 -10.69 -11.59 4.90
N CYS A 32 -9.52 -10.96 4.77
CA CYS A 32 -9.34 -9.55 5.17
C CYS A 32 -10.38 -8.62 4.54
N LEU A 33 -10.64 -8.76 3.23
CA LEU A 33 -11.60 -7.92 2.53
C LEU A 33 -13.04 -8.18 2.99
N VAL A 34 -13.39 -9.44 3.28
CA VAL A 34 -14.72 -9.82 3.79
C VAL A 34 -14.90 -9.34 5.23
N ASP A 35 -13.88 -9.49 6.08
CA ASP A 35 -13.92 -9.11 7.50
C ASP A 35 -14.17 -7.61 7.67
N VAL A 36 -13.60 -6.78 6.79
CA VAL A 36 -13.85 -5.32 6.77
C VAL A 36 -15.08 -4.90 5.96
N GLY A 37 -15.84 -5.86 5.41
CA GLY A 37 -17.04 -5.60 4.62
C GLY A 37 -16.78 -4.90 3.28
N PHE A 38 -15.59 -5.04 2.69
CA PHE A 38 -15.24 -4.37 1.44
C PHE A 38 -15.97 -5.00 0.23
N PRO A 39 -16.76 -4.23 -0.53
CA PRO A 39 -17.63 -4.80 -1.57
C PRO A 39 -16.84 -5.54 -2.67
N GLU A 40 -17.25 -6.78 -2.96
CA GLU A 40 -16.58 -7.66 -3.95
C GLU A 40 -16.45 -7.02 -5.34
N ARG A 41 -17.41 -6.17 -5.73
CA ARG A 41 -17.38 -5.44 -7.01
C ARG A 41 -16.14 -4.58 -7.21
N TYR A 42 -15.50 -4.14 -6.12
CA TYR A 42 -14.30 -3.30 -6.16
C TYR A 42 -12.99 -4.07 -6.02
N TRP A 43 -13.02 -5.39 -5.83
CA TRP A 43 -11.79 -6.16 -5.60
C TRP A 43 -10.83 -6.12 -6.78
N ARG A 44 -11.36 -6.01 -8.00
CA ARG A 44 -10.56 -5.85 -9.22
C ARG A 44 -9.82 -4.51 -9.31
N LEU A 45 -10.24 -3.49 -8.55
CA LEU A 45 -9.55 -2.20 -8.50
C LEU A 45 -8.28 -2.25 -7.63
N LEU A 46 -8.24 -3.13 -6.63
CA LEU A 46 -7.09 -3.29 -5.74
C LEU A 46 -5.78 -3.62 -6.47
N PRO A 47 -5.71 -4.64 -7.35
CA PRO A 47 -4.47 -4.94 -8.08
C PRO A 47 -4.08 -3.77 -9.00
N LEU A 48 -5.04 -3.11 -9.66
CA LEU A 48 -4.76 -1.96 -10.53
C LEU A 48 -4.13 -0.80 -9.76
N LEU A 49 -4.69 -0.44 -8.61
CA LEU A 49 -4.16 0.62 -7.75
C LEU A 49 -2.76 0.27 -7.21
N LYS A 50 -2.54 -0.99 -6.83
CA LYS A 50 -1.24 -1.44 -6.30
C LYS A 50 -0.16 -1.49 -7.38
N PHE A 51 -0.49 -1.91 -8.60
CA PHE A 51 0.43 -1.80 -9.74
C PHE A 51 0.74 -0.35 -10.09
N ALA A 52 -0.26 0.53 -10.08
CA ALA A 52 -0.05 1.96 -10.29
C ALA A 52 0.86 2.56 -9.21
N ALA A 53 0.70 2.16 -7.95
CA ALA A 53 1.60 2.57 -6.87
C ALA A 53 3.03 2.04 -7.07
N ALA A 54 3.20 0.76 -7.43
CA ALA A 54 4.51 0.21 -7.72
C ALA A 54 5.20 0.96 -8.87
N ALA A 55 4.48 1.23 -9.95
CA ALA A 55 4.99 2.02 -11.08
C ALA A 55 5.33 3.46 -10.65
N GLY A 56 4.45 4.13 -9.89
CA GLY A 56 4.66 5.48 -9.40
C GLY A 56 5.87 5.62 -8.48
N LEU A 57 6.13 4.63 -7.62
CA LEU A 57 7.32 4.57 -6.77
C LEU A 57 8.59 4.35 -7.58
N VAL A 58 8.56 3.44 -8.57
CA VAL A 58 9.70 3.20 -9.48
C VAL A 58 10.03 4.46 -10.26
N ILE A 59 9.05 5.05 -10.95
CA ILE A 59 9.25 6.31 -11.71
C ILE A 59 9.65 7.45 -10.76
N GLY A 60 9.13 7.45 -9.54
CA GLY A 60 9.45 8.39 -8.48
C GLY A 60 10.93 8.45 -8.10
N ILE A 61 11.69 7.37 -8.31
CA ILE A 61 13.15 7.36 -8.09
C ILE A 61 13.84 8.43 -8.95
N TRP A 62 13.37 8.62 -10.18
CA TRP A 62 13.89 9.65 -11.09
C TRP A 62 13.14 10.98 -10.99
N PHE A 63 11.85 10.94 -10.61
CA PHE A 63 10.98 12.11 -10.55
C PHE A 63 10.36 12.30 -9.16
N ARG A 64 11.05 13.05 -8.30
CA ARG A 64 10.69 13.27 -6.89
C ARG A 64 9.24 13.71 -6.62
N PRO A 65 8.63 14.63 -7.40
CA PRO A 65 7.23 15.00 -7.17
C PRO A 65 6.27 13.80 -7.23
N LEU A 66 6.56 12.82 -8.09
CA LEU A 66 5.76 11.60 -8.21
C LEU A 66 6.04 10.62 -7.06
N ALA A 67 7.26 10.56 -6.52
CA ALA A 67 7.55 9.79 -5.30
C ALA A 67 6.73 10.32 -4.11
N ILE A 68 6.67 11.65 -3.94
CA ILE A 68 5.88 12.30 -2.88
C ILE A 68 4.39 12.01 -3.09
N LEU A 69 3.87 12.22 -4.31
CA LEU A 69 2.46 12.01 -4.63
C LEU A 69 2.04 10.54 -4.38
N THR A 70 2.84 9.60 -4.87
CA THR A 70 2.55 8.17 -4.73
C THR A 70 2.61 7.73 -3.27
N SER A 71 3.62 8.18 -2.52
CA SER A 71 3.75 7.86 -1.10
C SER A 71 2.62 8.47 -0.27
N ALA A 72 2.21 9.71 -0.57
CA ALA A 72 1.07 10.35 0.08
C ALA A 72 -0.24 9.61 -0.20
N ALA A 73 -0.47 9.21 -1.45
CA ALA A 73 -1.65 8.42 -1.83
C ALA A 73 -1.68 7.06 -1.11
N LEU A 74 -0.52 6.39 -0.98
CA LEU A 74 -0.38 5.15 -0.23
C LEU A 74 -0.68 5.34 1.25
N VAL A 75 -0.16 6.40 1.89
CA VAL A 75 -0.50 6.73 3.29
C VAL A 75 -2.01 6.92 3.45
N CYS A 76 -2.65 7.72 2.59
CA CYS A 76 -4.10 7.91 2.61
C CYS A 76 -4.86 6.59 2.45
N TYR A 77 -4.44 5.73 1.53
CA TYR A 77 -5.01 4.40 1.33
C TYR A 77 -4.93 3.55 2.59
N PHE A 78 -3.75 3.46 3.23
CA PHE A 78 -3.59 2.67 4.44
C PHE A 78 -4.27 3.26 5.68
N LEU A 79 -4.46 4.58 5.76
CA LEU A 79 -5.30 5.19 6.80
C LEU A 79 -6.78 4.78 6.63
N ILE A 80 -7.29 4.76 5.41
CA ILE A 80 -8.65 4.28 5.12
C ILE A 80 -8.76 2.78 5.46
N ALA A 81 -7.78 1.98 5.08
CA ALA A 81 -7.75 0.56 5.43
C ALA A 81 -7.73 0.35 6.96
N PHE A 82 -6.86 1.07 7.67
CA PHE A 82 -6.73 1.00 9.12
C PHE A 82 -8.03 1.35 9.84
N THR A 83 -8.69 2.44 9.44
CA THR A 83 -9.99 2.83 10.00
C THR A 83 -11.08 1.80 9.69
N SER A 84 -11.03 1.13 8.54
CA SER A 84 -11.98 0.06 8.18
C SER A 84 -11.80 -1.18 9.07
N HIS A 85 -10.56 -1.59 9.34
CA HIS A 85 -10.29 -2.69 10.29
C HIS A 85 -10.71 -2.35 11.72
N ILE A 86 -10.46 -1.12 12.20
CA ILE A 86 -10.94 -0.66 13.52
C ILE A 86 -12.47 -0.73 13.60
N ARG A 87 -13.18 -0.24 12.57
CA ARG A 87 -14.65 -0.28 12.52
C ARG A 87 -15.20 -1.70 12.53
N ALA A 88 -14.52 -2.61 11.84
CA ALA A 88 -14.86 -4.03 11.82
C ALA A 88 -14.46 -4.78 13.10
N ARG A 89 -13.76 -4.12 14.04
CA ARG A 89 -13.16 -4.73 15.24
C ARG A 89 -12.21 -5.90 14.91
N ASP A 90 -11.59 -5.85 13.74
CA ASP A 90 -10.57 -6.80 13.32
C ASP A 90 -9.22 -6.40 13.93
N PHE A 91 -8.98 -6.79 15.18
CA PHE A 91 -7.72 -6.56 15.91
C PHE A 91 -6.71 -7.70 15.73
N GLY A 92 -6.92 -8.57 14.74
CA GLY A 92 -6.05 -9.71 14.50
C GLY A 92 -4.71 -9.33 13.85
N ARG A 93 -4.02 -10.37 13.38
CA ARG A 93 -2.72 -10.25 12.69
C ARG A 93 -2.77 -9.36 11.44
N ASN A 94 -3.95 -9.24 10.82
CA ASN A 94 -4.19 -8.43 9.63
C ASN A 94 -4.03 -6.93 9.90
N LEU A 95 -4.59 -6.44 11.02
CA LEU A 95 -4.46 -5.05 11.44
C LEU A 95 -3.02 -4.74 11.88
N PHE A 96 -2.43 -5.60 12.73
CA PHE A 96 -1.19 -5.29 13.44
C PHE A 96 0.11 -5.55 12.67
N LEU A 97 0.14 -6.50 11.73
CA LEU A 97 1.35 -6.76 10.93
C LEU A 97 1.23 -6.19 9.53
N ASN A 98 0.09 -6.37 8.87
CA ASN A 98 -0.07 -5.96 7.49
C ASN A 98 -0.44 -4.48 7.41
N CYS A 99 -1.54 -4.06 8.06
CA CYS A 99 -2.04 -2.70 7.91
C CYS A 99 -1.14 -1.64 8.56
N THR A 100 -0.80 -1.78 9.84
CA THR A 100 0.07 -0.82 10.56
C THR A 100 1.50 -0.84 10.05
N GLY A 101 2.05 -2.03 9.75
CA GLY A 101 3.39 -2.16 9.18
C GLY A 101 3.51 -1.46 7.83
N MET A 102 2.54 -1.66 6.93
CA MET A 102 2.54 -1.00 5.63
C MET A 102 2.26 0.50 5.73
N LEU A 103 1.38 0.93 6.63
CA LEU A 103 1.16 2.34 6.91
C LEU A 103 2.46 3.03 7.37
N ALA A 104 3.19 2.41 8.30
CA ALA A 104 4.46 2.93 8.78
C ALA A 104 5.52 2.99 7.66
N ALA A 105 5.61 1.94 6.82
CA ALA A 105 6.52 1.93 5.67
C ALA A 105 6.19 3.03 4.65
N CYS A 106 4.90 3.24 4.35
CA CYS A 106 4.46 4.29 3.44
C CYS A 106 4.71 5.70 4.02
N ALA A 107 4.49 5.88 5.32
CA ALA A 107 4.77 7.14 6.00
C ALA A 107 6.28 7.43 6.02
N ALA A 108 7.11 6.43 6.30
CA ALA A 108 8.56 6.54 6.23
C ALA A 108 9.03 6.91 4.81
N ALA A 109 8.47 6.26 3.78
CA ALA A 109 8.78 6.57 2.38
C ALA A 109 8.33 7.98 1.99
N LEU A 110 7.19 8.46 2.49
CA LEU A 110 6.73 9.84 2.27
C LEU A 110 7.69 10.85 2.91
N VAL A 111 8.04 10.65 4.18
CA VAL A 111 9.01 11.51 4.87
C VAL A 111 10.35 11.51 4.15
N PHE A 112 10.82 10.33 3.72
CA PHE A 112 12.04 10.19 2.94
C PHE A 112 11.97 10.95 1.61
N ALA A 113 10.90 10.80 0.83
CA ALA A 113 10.73 11.50 -0.45
C ALA A 113 10.62 13.02 -0.29
N ILE A 114 10.07 13.49 0.82
CA ILE A 114 10.04 14.93 1.16
C ILE A 114 11.43 15.42 1.54
N ALA A 115 12.22 14.61 2.25
CA ALA A 115 13.54 15.00 2.76
C ALA A 115 14.68 14.91 1.72
N ALA A 116 14.58 13.99 0.75
CA ALA A 116 15.65 13.66 -0.21
C ALA A 116 15.64 14.54 -1.46
#